data_AF-A0A527ZBI0-F1
#
_entry.id   AF-A0A527ZBI0-F1
#
_cell.length_a   1.000
_cell.length_b   1.000
_cell.length_c   1.000
_cell.angle_alpha   90.00
_cell.angle_beta   90.00
_cell.angle_gamma   90.00
#
_symmetry.space_group_name_H-M   'P 1'
#
loop_
_entity.id
_entity.type
_entity.pdbx_description
1 polymer ?
#
loop_
_entity_poly.entity_id
_entity_poly.type
_entity_poly.pdbx_seq_one_letter_code
_entity_poly.pdbx_strand_id
1 'polypeptide(L)' 'AYIFCLLLPFGLASTAGWATPLFTALIAYTFFGLDALSEELEDPFGTEANDLALDGLCRVCEISVFEALGEAPPKM' A
#
# COMPACT_ATOMS: atom_id res chain seq x y z
N ALA A 1 -13.76 -3.30 -2.44
CA ALA A 1 -14.12 -4.75 -2.54
C ALA A 1 -15.49 -5.22 -1.93
N TYR A 2 -16.31 -4.33 -1.37
CA TYR A 2 -17.39 -4.68 -0.43
C TYR A 2 -18.54 -5.57 -0.93
N ILE A 3 -19.28 -5.16 -1.98
CA ILE A 3 -20.47 -5.91 -2.45
C ILE A 3 -20.09 -7.30 -2.97
N PHE A 4 -18.94 -7.41 -3.63
CA PHE A 4 -18.42 -8.67 -4.14
C PHE A 4 -18.17 -9.67 -3.00
N CYS A 5 -17.43 -9.27 -1.96
CA CYS A 5 -17.14 -10.15 -0.82
C CYS A 5 -18.39 -10.54 -0.03
N LEU A 6 -19.41 -9.68 0.01
CA LEU A 6 -20.71 -9.97 0.63
C LEU A 6 -21.50 -11.03 -0.13
N LEU A 7 -21.44 -11.03 -1.46
CA LEU A 7 -22.16 -11.99 -2.30
C LEU A 7 -21.38 -13.31 -2.54
N LEU A 8 -20.06 -13.28 -2.39
CA LEU A 8 -19.17 -14.41 -2.60
C LEU A 8 -19.58 -15.72 -1.88
N PRO A 9 -19.94 -15.72 -0.58
CA PRO A 9 -20.32 -16.97 0.10
C PRO A 9 -21.57 -17.60 -0.51
N PHE A 10 -22.52 -16.81 -1.03
CA PHE A 10 -23.71 -17.34 -1.69
C PHE A 10 -23.38 -17.99 -3.04
N GLY A 11 -22.41 -17.43 -3.77
CA GLY A 11 -21.90 -18.03 -5.01
C GLY A 11 -21.12 -19.33 -4.77
N LEU A 12 -20.43 -19.45 -3.64
CA LEU A 12 -19.61 -20.61 -3.27
C LEU A 12 -20.36 -21.67 -2.44
N ALA A 13 -21.54 -21.37 -1.90
CA ALA A 13 -22.27 -22.26 -0.99
C ALA A 13 -22.59 -23.62 -1.63
N SER A 14 -22.98 -23.64 -2.90
CA SER A 14 -23.35 -24.87 -3.61
C SER A 14 -22.16 -25.71 -4.05
N THR A 15 -20.99 -25.11 -4.23
CA THR A 15 -19.77 -25.78 -4.72
C THR A 15 -18.83 -26.21 -3.60
N ALA A 16 -18.67 -25.38 -2.57
CA ALA A 16 -17.74 -25.62 -1.47
C ALA A 16 -18.40 -26.08 -0.16
N GLY A 17 -19.73 -25.99 -0.02
CA GLY A 17 -20.47 -26.47 1.15
C GLY A 17 -19.92 -25.95 2.48
N TRP A 18 -19.48 -26.85 3.37
CA TRP A 18 -18.92 -26.45 4.67
C TRP A 18 -17.55 -25.78 4.58
N ALA A 19 -16.84 -25.89 3.46
CA ALA A 19 -15.59 -25.17 3.23
C ALA A 19 -15.80 -23.74 2.71
N THR A 20 -17.04 -23.37 2.35
CA THR A 20 -17.41 -22.02 1.90
C THR A 20 -16.90 -20.88 2.80
N PRO A 21 -17.04 -20.90 4.15
CA PRO A 21 -16.50 -19.83 4.99
C PRO A 21 -14.98 -19.69 4.89
N LEU A 22 -14.24 -20.80 4.77
CA LEU A 22 -12.78 -20.79 4.64
C LEU A 22 -12.35 -20.15 3.32
N PHE A 23 -12.91 -20.62 2.20
CA PHE A 23 -12.58 -20.06 0.88
C PHE A 23 -13.04 -18.61 0.75
N THR A 24 -14.19 -18.27 1.32
CA THR A 24 -14.69 -16.90 1.34
C THR A 24 -13.75 -15.99 2.12
N ALA A 25 -13.28 -16.41 3.30
CA ALA A 25 -12.34 -15.64 4.09
C ALA A 25 -11.01 -15.43 3.36
N LEU A 26 -10.48 -16.47 2.71
CA LEU A 26 -9.24 -16.38 1.95
C LEU A 26 -9.35 -15.38 0.78
N ILE A 27 -10.39 -15.51 -0.03
CA ILE A 27 -10.60 -14.62 -1.18
C ILE A 27 -10.87 -13.18 -0.71
N ALA A 28 -11.75 -13.01 0.28
CA ALA A 28 -12.05 -11.69 0.83
C ALA A 28 -10.81 -11.01 1.39
N TYR A 29 -9.96 -11.74 2.13
CA TYR A 29 -8.69 -11.20 2.64
C TYR A 29 -7.81 -10.67 1.52
N THR A 30 -7.64 -11.42 0.42
CA THR A 30 -6.85 -10.95 -0.72
C THR A 30 -7.44 -9.70 -1.36
N PHE A 31 -8.76 -9.66 -1.58
CA PHE A 31 -9.42 -8.50 -2.20
C PHE A 31 -9.39 -7.25 -1.32
N PHE A 32 -9.64 -7.39 -0.01
CA PHE A 32 -9.55 -6.26 0.92
C PHE A 32 -8.10 -5.80 1.14
N GLY A 33 -7.15 -6.73 1.16
CA GLY A 33 -5.73 -6.38 1.18
C GLY A 33 -5.32 -5.57 -0.04
N LEU A 34 -5.80 -5.94 -1.23
CA LEU A 34 -5.56 -5.16 -2.44
C LEU A 34 -6.25 -3.78 -2.41
N ASP A 35 -7.47 -3.69 -1.88
CA ASP A 35 -8.21 -2.43 -1.68
C ASP A 35 -7.39 -1.47 -0.80
N ALA A 36 -6.92 -1.95 0.36
CA ALA A 36 -6.12 -1.17 1.31
C ALA A 36 -4.75 -0.76 0.75
N LEU A 37 -4.06 -1.68 0.07
CA LEU A 37 -2.80 -1.35 -0.60
C LEU A 37 -3.00 -0.30 -1.69
N SER A 38 -4.14 -0.30 -2.38
CA SER A 38 -4.43 0.72 -3.39
C SER A 38 -4.63 2.08 -2.75
N GLU A 39 -5.33 2.14 -1.61
CA GLU A 39 -5.53 3.36 -0.84
C GLU A 39 -4.19 3.97 -0.35
N GLU A 40 -3.28 3.14 0.17
CA GLU A 40 -1.92 3.59 0.54
C GLU A 40 -1.14 4.15 -0.66
N LEU A 41 -1.32 3.58 -1.85
CA LEU A 41 -0.60 4.03 -3.07
C LEU A 41 -1.20 5.27 -3.72
N GLU A 42 -2.41 5.69 -3.33
CA GLU A 42 -3.08 6.86 -3.91
C GLU A 42 -2.50 8.19 -3.40
N ASP A 43 -1.93 8.24 -2.18
CA ASP A 43 -1.31 9.44 -1.60
C ASP A 43 0.18 9.24 -1.23
N PRO A 44 1.06 9.03 -2.23
CA PRO A 44 2.46 8.67 -1.98
C PRO A 44 3.32 9.79 -1.37
N PHE A 45 2.76 11.00 -1.23
CA PHE A 45 3.45 12.18 -0.71
C PHE A 45 2.97 12.56 0.70
N GLY A 46 2.23 11.67 1.35
CA GLY A 46 1.81 11.81 2.74
C GLY A 46 2.96 11.65 3.74
N THR A 47 2.60 11.28 4.97
CA THR A 47 3.54 11.08 6.09
C THR A 47 3.39 9.71 6.75
N GLU A 48 2.70 8.77 6.10
CA GLU A 48 2.57 7.40 6.56
C GLU A 48 3.85 6.60 6.32
N ALA A 49 3.94 5.42 6.95
CA ALA A 49 5.16 4.62 6.95
C ALA A 49 5.56 4.11 5.55
N ASN A 50 4.57 3.92 4.66
CA ASN A 50 4.78 3.41 3.31
C ASN A 50 4.87 4.52 2.26
N ASP A 51 4.80 5.79 2.67
CA ASP A 51 4.92 6.94 1.78
C ASP A 51 6.38 7.19 1.37
N LEU A 52 6.55 8.03 0.35
CA LEU A 52 7.88 8.41 -0.10
C LEU A 52 8.62 9.19 0.99
N ALA A 53 9.87 8.82 1.23
CA ALA A 53 10.77 9.52 2.16
C ALA A 53 11.26 10.86 1.55
N LEU A 54 10.33 11.81 1.38
CA LEU A 54 10.58 13.11 0.73
C LEU A 54 11.69 13.90 1.41
N ASP A 55 11.73 13.93 2.74
CA ASP A 55 12.81 14.60 3.48
C ASP A 55 14.19 14.00 3.17
N GLY A 56 14.25 12.67 3.04
CA GLY A 56 15.45 11.96 2.64
C GLY A 56 15.86 12.28 1.21
N LEU A 57 14.90 12.31 0.27
CA LEU A 57 15.15 12.67 -1.12
C LEU A 57 15.63 14.12 -1.26
N CYS A 58 14.97 15.06 -0.58
CA CYS A 58 15.39 16.47 -0.54
C CYS A 58 16.79 16.60 0.03
N ARG A 59 17.14 15.84 1.08
CA ARG A 59 18.49 15.82 1.63
C ARG A 59 19.52 15.30 0.65
N VAL A 60 19.21 14.24 -0.09
CA VAL A 60 20.11 13.72 -1.15
C VAL A 60 20.33 14.78 -2.22
N CYS A 61 19.27 15.42 -2.70
CA CYS A 61 19.37 16.50 -3.68
C CYS A 61 20.20 17.68 -3.16
N GLU A 62 19.98 18.10 -1.91
CA GLU A 62 20.76 19.16 -1.27
C GLU A 62 22.25 18.82 -1.26
N ILE A 63 22.62 17.63 -0.80
CA ILE A 63 24.02 17.17 -0.78
C ILE A 63 24.61 17.19 -2.19
N SER A 64 23.91 16.64 -3.19
CA SER A 64 24.39 16.61 -4.57
C SER A 64 24.63 18.00 -5.16
N VAL A 65 23.78 18.98 -4.84
CA VAL A 65 23.96 20.36 -5.30
C VAL A 65 25.19 21.01 -4.65
N PHE A 66 25.37 20.85 -3.33
CA PHE A 66 26.54 21.38 -2.63
C PHE A 66 27.85 20.75 -3.14
N GLU A 67 27.86 19.43 -3.37
CA GLU A 67 29.00 18.73 -3.97
C GLU A 67 29.34 19.27 -5.36
N ALA A 68 28.34 19.53 -6.21
CA ALA A 68 28.55 20.11 -7.53
C ALA A 68 29.13 21.54 -7.50
N LEU A 69 28.83 22.30 -6.44
CA LEU A 69 29.39 23.63 -6.18
C LEU A 69 30.77 23.58 -5.51
N GLY A 70 31.25 22.40 -5.08
CA GLY A 70 32.48 22.26 -4.31
C GLY A 70 32.38 22.78 -2.87
N GLU A 71 31.15 22.92 -2.36
CA GLU A 71 30.86 23.41 -1.02
C GLU A 71 30.52 22.25 -0.06
N ALA A 72 30.63 22.49 1.25
CA ALA A 72 30.24 21.51 2.25
C ALA A 72 28.72 21.59 2.52
N PRO A 73 27.97 20.49 2.44
CA PRO A 73 26.54 20.51 2.72
C PRO A 73 26.27 20.83 4.19
N PRO A 74 25.17 21.55 4.50
CA PRO A 74 24.78 21.87 5.87
C PRO A 74 24.49 20.58 6.65
N LYS A 75 24.65 20.63 7.98
CA LYS A 75 24.27 19.52 8.88
C LYS A 75 22.79 19.62 9.21
N MET A 76 22.11 18.48 9.23
CA MET A 76 20.74 18.34 9.75
C MET A 76 20.68 18.61 11.24
#